data_AF-A0A0F7N5S2-F1
#
_entry.id   AF-A0A0F7N5S2-F1
#
_cell.length_a   1.000
_cell.length_b   1.000
_cell.length_c   1.000
_cell.angle_alpha   90.00
_cell.angle_beta   90.00
_cell.angle_gamma   90.00
#
_symmetry.space_group_name_H-M   'P 1'
#
loop_
_entity.id
_entity.type
_entity.pdbx_description
1 polymer ?
#
loop_
_entity_poly.entity_id
_entity_poly.type
_entity_poly.pdbx_seq_one_letter_code
_entity_poly.pdbx_strand_id
1 'polypeptide(L)'
;MGRAGAVLVELSVVEQRYHAVMEVAAGVPVTQVAAWYGVSRQSVHSWVRKYEKAGLPGLADRSHRPVSCPHRIGGEVEAVVCELRRRHPGWGPRRLVHELERRGITPVPSRATVYRVLVRNGLVEPGVRKRRRSDYRRWERSAAMELWQMDIVGGILLEGGGECKMVTGIDDHSRFMVIAKVVERATARAVCRAFGEALLRFGVPEEVLTDNGKQFTARFGHGRPGETMFDRICRENGITHRLTKPQSPTTTGKIERFHQTLRRELLDGRGPFENLATAQAAVDAWLEDYNRMRPHQALDMAVPVSRFALKEQAEQTTLPVVLPARLDLVTPAASSPSPQPESAPVSWPLAEGEAGAIEVERLVPASGNLSLRGQQIWFGPALAGTSVTLRIDVNRLHVLIGGARHKTLPSKLSGRDLKALLASGDARPAGPWPDDPGPADDSANAVEVDRTVNAVGYVGLGGDKVLIGWPFAGQRVTLRLDGRILQVLDEQRVLKATLPSPLPPSACSRLQGGRAAGPPPLLPPPGEQIAERTVSSTGGFMVAGQRIQLGRGHARQVVTAHLDETSIRIFQGTELITTVPRVTRKEVVVRSSGEHNRRKIV
;
A
#
# COMPACT_ATOMS: atom_id res chain seq x y z
N MET A 1 -3.42 75.73 -27.60
CA MET A 1 -2.78 75.45 -26.29
C MET A 1 -3.41 74.19 -25.71
N GLY A 2 -2.79 73.03 -25.96
CA GLY A 2 -3.27 71.76 -25.43
C GLY A 2 -2.92 71.65 -23.95
N ARG A 3 -3.92 71.36 -23.11
CA ARG A 3 -3.64 70.83 -21.77
C ARG A 3 -3.32 69.36 -21.90
N ALA A 4 -2.15 69.02 -21.34
CA ALA A 4 -1.53 67.71 -21.30
C ALA A 4 -2.50 66.61 -20.85
N GLY A 5 -2.28 65.41 -21.40
CA GLY A 5 -3.06 64.21 -21.14
C GLY A 5 -3.24 63.94 -19.65
N ALA A 6 -4.50 63.75 -19.26
CA ALA A 6 -4.88 63.28 -17.95
C ALA A 6 -4.27 61.88 -17.73
N VAL A 7 -3.29 61.83 -16.84
CA VAL A 7 -2.78 60.58 -16.26
C VAL A 7 -3.96 59.91 -15.56
N LEU A 8 -4.40 58.77 -16.09
CA LEU A 8 -5.36 57.88 -15.44
C LEU A 8 -4.65 57.22 -14.24
N VAL A 9 -4.57 57.95 -13.13
CA VAL A 9 -4.32 57.37 -11.82
C VAL A 9 -5.63 56.69 -11.44
N GLU A 10 -5.63 55.36 -11.27
CA GLU A 10 -6.75 54.66 -10.63
C GLU A 10 -6.82 55.11 -9.17
N LEU A 11 -7.46 56.26 -8.94
CA LEU A 11 -7.82 56.72 -7.60
C LEU A 11 -8.82 55.72 -7.02
N SER A 12 -8.60 55.31 -5.78
CA SER A 12 -9.56 54.49 -5.04
C SER A 12 -10.93 55.19 -5.01
N VAL A 13 -12.00 54.42 -4.91
CA VAL A 13 -13.37 54.95 -4.87
C VAL A 13 -13.54 56.01 -3.77
N VAL A 14 -12.80 55.90 -2.66
CA VAL A 14 -12.82 56.88 -1.58
C VAL A 14 -12.13 58.19 -1.98
N GLU A 15 -11.01 58.12 -2.68
CA GLU A 15 -10.30 59.30 -3.18
C GLU A 15 -11.11 60.03 -4.24
N GLN A 16 -11.76 59.32 -5.16
CA GLN A 16 -12.66 59.92 -6.14
C GLN A 16 -13.81 60.67 -5.47
N ARG A 17 -14.42 60.07 -4.43
CA ARG A 17 -15.46 60.71 -3.62
C ARG A 17 -14.93 61.92 -2.87
N TYR A 18 -13.71 61.85 -2.36
CA TYR A 18 -13.08 62.94 -1.64
C TYR A 18 -12.81 64.14 -2.56
N HIS A 19 -12.25 63.90 -3.75
CA HIS A 19 -12.06 64.96 -4.74
C HIS A 19 -13.40 65.59 -5.15
N ALA A 20 -14.43 64.79 -5.41
CA ALA A 20 -15.77 65.32 -5.71
C ALA A 20 -16.32 66.21 -4.57
N VAL A 21 -16.06 65.88 -3.30
CA VAL A 21 -16.45 66.72 -2.16
C VAL A 21 -15.63 68.01 -2.11
N MET A 22 -14.32 67.95 -2.35
CA MET A 22 -13.44 69.14 -2.34
C MET A 22 -13.78 70.10 -3.48
N GLU A 23 -14.13 69.61 -4.66
CA GLU A 23 -14.58 70.45 -5.80
C GLU A 23 -15.89 71.19 -5.46
N VAL A 24 -16.83 70.53 -4.78
CA VAL A 24 -18.05 71.20 -4.29
C VAL A 24 -17.71 72.23 -3.21
N ALA A 25 -16.79 71.91 -2.29
CA ALA A 25 -16.34 72.85 -1.25
C ALA A 25 -15.61 74.07 -1.82
N ALA A 26 -14.94 73.92 -2.97
CA ALA A 26 -14.32 75.01 -3.73
C ALA A 26 -15.31 75.89 -4.50
N GLY A 27 -16.62 75.60 -4.42
CA GLY A 27 -17.70 76.41 -5.00
C GLY A 27 -18.23 75.92 -6.35
N VAL A 28 -17.78 74.76 -6.86
CA VAL A 28 -18.30 74.19 -8.11
C VAL A 28 -19.72 73.66 -7.89
N PRO A 29 -20.70 73.98 -8.76
CA PRO A 29 -22.06 73.46 -8.63
C PRO A 29 -22.13 71.93 -8.62
N VAL A 30 -22.92 71.36 -7.71
CA VAL A 30 -23.09 69.90 -7.56
C VAL A 30 -23.55 69.21 -8.85
N THR A 31 -24.32 69.91 -9.69
CA THR A 31 -24.73 69.44 -11.03
C THR A 31 -23.54 69.16 -11.94
N GLN A 32 -22.54 70.03 -11.92
CA GLN A 32 -21.35 69.95 -12.75
C GLN A 32 -20.39 68.89 -12.23
N VAL A 33 -20.18 68.83 -10.91
CA VAL A 33 -19.38 67.77 -10.28
C VAL A 33 -20.01 66.39 -10.52
N ALA A 34 -21.32 66.25 -10.40
CA ALA A 34 -22.01 65.00 -10.69
C ALA A 34 -21.78 64.51 -12.14
N ALA A 35 -21.76 65.45 -13.10
CA ALA A 35 -21.47 65.14 -14.51
C ALA A 35 -20.01 64.72 -14.74
N TRP A 36 -19.03 65.40 -14.13
CA TRP A 36 -17.61 65.06 -14.25
C TRP A 36 -17.28 63.67 -13.71
N TYR A 37 -17.90 63.27 -12.60
CA TYR A 37 -17.66 61.97 -11.95
C TYR A 37 -18.64 60.89 -12.40
N GLY A 38 -19.56 61.18 -13.34
CA GLY A 38 -20.51 60.19 -13.87
C GLY A 38 -21.49 59.61 -12.84
N VAL A 39 -21.89 60.41 -11.83
CA VAL A 39 -22.76 59.97 -10.74
C VAL A 39 -24.01 60.85 -10.60
N SER A 40 -25.00 60.39 -9.82
CA SER A 40 -26.19 61.20 -9.55
C SER A 40 -25.87 62.40 -8.63
N ARG A 41 -26.60 63.51 -8.80
CA ARG A 41 -26.54 64.66 -7.87
C ARG A 41 -26.78 64.25 -6.42
N GLN A 42 -27.69 63.30 -6.20
CA GLN A 42 -28.01 62.75 -4.89
C GLN A 42 -26.82 62.03 -4.25
N SER A 43 -26.00 61.33 -5.04
CA SER A 43 -24.77 60.68 -4.58
C SER A 43 -23.75 61.70 -4.10
N VAL A 44 -23.53 62.78 -4.85
CA VAL A 44 -22.60 63.86 -4.48
C VAL A 44 -23.06 64.56 -3.20
N HIS A 45 -24.35 64.93 -3.09
CA HIS A 45 -24.90 65.48 -1.85
C HIS A 45 -24.76 64.52 -0.65
N SER A 46 -24.95 63.22 -0.87
CA SER A 46 -24.73 62.20 0.17
C SER A 46 -23.25 62.15 0.60
N TRP A 47 -22.30 62.26 -0.33
CA TRP A 47 -20.87 62.27 0.00
C TRP A 47 -20.49 63.52 0.80
N VAL A 48 -20.94 64.71 0.39
CA VAL A 48 -20.73 65.97 1.12
C VAL A 48 -21.23 65.84 2.56
N ARG A 49 -22.50 65.43 2.76
CA ARG A 49 -23.07 65.23 4.11
C ARG A 49 -22.30 64.20 4.95
N LYS A 50 -21.81 63.13 4.34
CA LYS A 50 -21.03 62.10 5.04
C LYS A 50 -19.64 62.61 5.42
N TYR A 51 -19.03 63.41 4.56
CA TYR A 51 -17.73 64.04 4.81
C TYR A 51 -17.82 65.11 5.90
N GLU A 52 -18.83 65.98 5.87
CA GLU A 52 -19.07 66.97 6.94
C GLU A 52 -19.28 66.30 8.31
N LYS A 53 -19.98 65.16 8.33
CA LYS A 53 -20.30 64.46 9.58
C LYS A 53 -19.13 63.64 10.15
N ALA A 54 -18.31 63.03 9.29
CA ALA A 54 -17.35 61.99 9.72
C ALA A 54 -15.99 62.05 9.01
N GLY A 55 -15.71 63.13 8.28
CA GLY A 55 -14.47 63.31 7.52
C GLY A 55 -14.27 62.26 6.43
N LEU A 56 -13.00 62.02 6.09
CA LEU A 56 -12.59 61.04 5.09
C LEU A 56 -13.13 59.61 5.36
N PRO A 57 -13.18 59.10 6.62
CA PRO A 57 -13.80 57.80 6.92
C PRO A 57 -15.29 57.69 6.52
N GLY A 58 -16.02 58.82 6.50
CA GLY A 58 -17.43 58.84 6.11
C GLY A 58 -17.68 58.50 4.64
N LEU A 59 -16.67 58.65 3.79
CA LEU A 59 -16.74 58.41 2.34
C LEU A 59 -16.49 56.95 1.95
N ALA A 60 -15.99 56.13 2.88
CA ALA A 60 -15.86 54.69 2.69
C ALA A 60 -17.23 54.01 2.54
N ASP A 61 -17.28 52.93 1.75
CA ASP A 61 -18.48 52.11 1.67
C ASP A 61 -18.78 51.46 3.02
N ARG A 62 -20.03 51.62 3.46
CA ARG A 62 -20.52 50.93 4.65
C ARG A 62 -20.97 49.54 4.26
N SER A 63 -20.93 48.62 5.22
CA SER A 63 -21.50 47.30 5.00
C SER A 63 -22.98 47.42 4.64
N HIS A 64 -23.37 46.91 3.46
CA HIS A 64 -24.78 46.74 3.07
C HIS A 64 -25.43 45.53 3.77
N ARG A 65 -24.75 44.93 4.76
CA ARG A 65 -25.27 43.77 5.48
C ARG A 65 -26.47 44.21 6.34
N PRO A 66 -27.62 43.51 6.25
CA PRO A 66 -28.76 43.77 7.12
C PRO A 66 -28.36 43.73 8.59
N VAL A 67 -28.83 44.70 9.38
CA VAL A 67 -28.56 44.83 10.82
C VAL A 67 -29.08 43.60 11.59
N SER A 68 -30.22 43.05 11.15
CA SER A 68 -30.77 41.80 11.67
C SER A 68 -31.11 40.83 10.53
N CYS A 69 -31.02 39.53 10.82
CA CYS A 69 -31.50 38.47 9.93
C CYS A 69 -32.38 37.54 10.77
N PRO A 70 -33.71 37.74 10.77
CA PRO A 70 -34.64 36.98 11.60
C PRO A 70 -34.58 35.46 11.38
N HIS A 71 -34.18 35.03 10.19
CA HIS A 71 -34.01 33.61 9.83
C HIS A 71 -32.62 33.04 10.20
N ARG A 72 -31.79 33.81 10.90
CA ARG A 72 -30.51 33.31 11.42
C ARG A 72 -30.83 32.29 12.52
N ILE A 73 -30.18 31.14 12.46
CA ILE A 73 -30.32 30.11 13.48
C ILE A 73 -29.95 30.66 14.86
N GLY A 74 -30.64 30.18 15.89
CA GLY A 74 -30.31 30.52 17.28
C GLY A 74 -28.89 30.10 17.63
N GLY A 75 -28.25 30.88 18.52
CA GLY A 75 -26.89 30.60 18.98
C GLY A 75 -26.74 29.23 19.64
N GLU A 76 -27.79 28.75 20.29
CA GLU A 76 -27.84 27.41 20.91
C GLU A 76 -27.74 26.29 19.87
N VAL A 77 -28.55 26.35 18.81
CA VAL A 77 -28.50 25.35 17.72
C VAL A 77 -27.14 25.37 17.02
N GLU A 78 -26.56 26.55 16.85
CA GLU A 78 -25.19 26.70 16.35
C GLU A 78 -24.16 26.03 17.28
N ALA A 79 -24.26 26.25 18.59
CA ALA A 79 -23.38 25.66 19.58
C ALA A 79 -23.45 24.13 19.53
N VAL A 80 -24.66 23.56 19.46
CA VAL A 80 -24.87 22.11 19.33
C VAL A 80 -24.26 21.56 18.03
N VAL A 81 -24.44 22.25 16.90
CA VAL A 81 -23.81 21.87 15.61
C VAL A 81 -22.29 21.81 15.74
N CYS A 82 -21.68 22.82 16.35
CA CYS A 82 -20.24 22.90 16.55
C CYS A 82 -19.74 21.82 17.52
N GLU A 83 -20.45 21.58 18.62
CA GLU A 83 -20.14 20.53 19.60
C GLU A 83 -20.17 19.13 18.96
N LEU A 84 -21.24 18.82 18.23
CA LEU A 84 -21.37 17.56 17.48
C LEU A 84 -20.21 17.36 16.49
N ARG A 85 -19.83 18.42 15.75
CA ARG A 85 -18.72 18.36 14.81
C ARG A 85 -17.37 18.15 15.51
N ARG A 86 -17.16 18.74 16.68
CA ARG A 86 -15.92 18.56 17.46
C ARG A 86 -15.81 17.16 18.05
N ARG A 87 -16.90 16.63 18.63
CA ARG A 87 -16.96 15.24 19.12
C ARG A 87 -16.83 14.23 17.98
N HIS A 88 -17.29 14.59 16.78
CA HIS A 88 -17.26 13.72 15.61
C HIS A 88 -16.70 14.43 14.36
N PRO A 89 -15.36 14.58 14.25
CA PRO A 89 -14.72 15.30 13.15
C PRO A 89 -15.01 14.72 11.75
N GLY A 90 -15.43 13.46 11.66
CA GLY A 90 -15.83 12.81 10.40
C GLY A 90 -17.24 13.17 9.91
N TRP A 91 -18.10 13.77 10.73
CA TRP A 91 -19.52 13.94 10.40
C TRP A 91 -19.77 15.14 9.50
N GLY A 92 -20.29 14.87 8.31
CA GLY A 92 -20.66 15.91 7.35
C GLY A 92 -22.04 16.54 7.63
N PRO A 93 -22.37 17.66 6.96
CA PRO A 93 -23.61 18.40 7.20
C PRO A 93 -24.90 17.57 7.14
N ARG A 94 -25.01 16.61 6.22
CA ARG A 94 -26.20 15.73 6.12
C ARG A 94 -26.37 14.84 7.36
N ARG A 95 -25.27 14.33 7.92
CA ARG A 95 -25.30 13.51 9.15
C ARG A 95 -25.64 14.36 10.37
N LEU A 96 -25.09 15.57 10.45
CA LEU A 96 -25.39 16.51 11.53
C LEU A 96 -26.87 16.91 11.53
N VAL A 97 -27.46 17.25 10.39
CA VAL A 97 -28.89 17.56 10.29
C VAL A 97 -29.76 16.42 10.83
N HIS A 98 -29.49 15.18 10.39
CA HIS A 98 -30.23 14.02 10.86
C HIS A 98 -30.06 13.77 12.37
N GLU A 99 -28.87 14.01 12.91
CA GLU A 99 -28.66 13.90 14.36
C GLU A 99 -29.40 14.99 15.14
N LEU A 100 -29.46 16.22 14.64
CA LEU A 100 -30.24 17.29 15.26
C LEU A 100 -31.73 16.95 15.29
N GLU A 101 -32.24 16.41 14.19
CA GLU A 101 -33.63 15.92 14.08
C GLU A 101 -33.89 14.79 15.07
N ARG A 102 -33.00 13.80 15.14
CA ARG A 102 -33.08 12.70 16.12
C ARG A 102 -33.07 13.18 17.58
N ARG A 103 -32.41 14.30 17.86
CA ARG A 103 -32.36 14.95 19.19
C ARG A 103 -33.57 15.86 19.47
N GLY A 104 -34.53 15.96 18.54
CA GLY A 104 -35.72 16.79 18.70
C GLY A 104 -35.46 18.30 18.62
N ILE A 105 -34.35 18.73 18.00
CA ILE A 105 -34.02 20.17 17.91
C ILE A 105 -34.86 20.83 16.83
N THR A 106 -35.73 21.77 17.24
CA THR A 106 -36.63 22.50 16.34
C THR A 106 -36.39 24.02 16.39
N PRO A 107 -36.37 24.72 15.24
CA PRO A 107 -36.44 24.20 13.89
C PRO A 107 -35.12 23.55 13.45
N VAL A 108 -35.21 22.43 12.72
CA VAL A 108 -34.02 21.74 12.19
C VAL A 108 -33.36 22.62 11.10
N PRO A 109 -32.09 23.02 11.25
CA PRO A 109 -31.43 23.84 10.25
C PRO A 109 -31.19 23.07 8.95
N SER A 110 -31.32 23.76 7.80
CA SER A 110 -31.01 23.14 6.52
C SER A 110 -29.55 22.67 6.42
N ARG A 111 -29.28 21.69 5.56
CA ARG A 111 -27.91 21.22 5.25
C ARG A 111 -26.98 22.35 4.85
N ALA A 112 -27.47 23.32 4.08
CA ALA A 112 -26.68 24.47 3.64
C ALA A 112 -26.38 25.41 4.81
N THR A 113 -27.35 25.59 5.71
CA THR A 113 -27.18 26.36 6.94
C THR A 113 -26.10 25.72 7.81
N VAL A 114 -26.21 24.42 8.13
CA VAL A 114 -25.20 23.68 8.89
C VAL A 114 -23.81 23.82 8.26
N TYR A 115 -23.69 23.64 6.95
CA TYR A 115 -22.39 23.83 6.27
C TYR A 115 -21.83 25.24 6.47
N ARG A 116 -22.65 26.29 6.34
CA ARG A 116 -22.22 27.68 6.61
C ARG A 116 -21.80 27.88 8.07
N VAL A 117 -22.48 27.24 9.03
CA VAL A 117 -22.06 27.24 10.44
C VAL A 117 -20.67 26.66 10.61
N LEU A 118 -20.42 25.51 10.00
CA LEU A 118 -19.11 24.87 10.12
C LEU A 118 -18.01 25.72 9.49
N VAL A 119 -18.26 26.32 8.32
CA VAL A 119 -17.29 27.17 7.62
C VAL A 119 -16.96 28.42 8.45
N ARG A 120 -17.96 29.14 8.95
CA ARG A 120 -17.72 30.37 9.74
C ARG A 120 -16.99 30.11 11.07
N ASN A 121 -17.12 28.90 11.62
CA ASN A 121 -16.44 28.47 12.85
C ASN A 121 -15.11 27.74 12.57
N GLY A 122 -14.63 27.70 11.33
CA GLY A 122 -13.35 27.05 10.99
C GLY A 122 -13.35 25.53 11.14
N LEU A 123 -14.51 24.87 11.14
CA LEU A 123 -14.65 23.42 11.37
C LEU A 123 -14.70 22.58 10.07
N VAL A 124 -14.38 23.22 8.93
CA VAL A 124 -14.29 22.58 7.61
C VAL A 124 -12.90 22.80 7.05
N GLU A 125 -12.20 21.69 6.78
CA GLU A 125 -10.95 21.73 6.04
C GLU A 125 -11.22 21.82 4.53
N PRO A 126 -10.63 22.80 3.80
CA PRO A 126 -10.77 22.90 2.36
C PRO A 126 -10.07 21.72 1.65
N GLY A 127 -10.84 20.71 1.25
CA GLY A 127 -10.33 19.58 0.47
C GLY A 127 -10.43 19.82 -1.05
N VAL A 128 -9.45 19.30 -1.80
CA VAL A 128 -9.50 19.28 -3.28
C VAL A 128 -10.67 18.38 -3.72
N ARG A 129 -11.69 19.00 -4.32
CA ARG A 129 -12.88 18.29 -4.79
C ARG A 129 -12.52 17.48 -6.04
N LYS A 130 -12.35 16.16 -5.89
CA LYS A 130 -12.14 15.27 -7.04
C LYS A 130 -13.40 15.28 -7.93
N ARG A 131 -13.22 15.49 -9.24
CA ARG A 131 -14.30 15.46 -10.23
C ARG A 131 -14.95 14.08 -10.20
N ARG A 132 -16.27 14.03 -10.10
CA ARG A 132 -17.03 12.77 -10.24
C ARG A 132 -16.86 12.27 -11.67
N ARG A 133 -16.51 11.00 -11.80
CA ARG A 133 -16.52 10.27 -13.07
C ARG A 133 -17.97 10.09 -13.53
N SER A 134 -18.30 10.52 -14.74
CA SER A 134 -19.66 10.52 -15.30
C SER A 134 -20.17 9.12 -15.64
N ASP A 135 -19.26 8.16 -15.79
CA ASP A 135 -19.48 6.75 -16.10
C ASP A 135 -19.75 5.87 -14.86
N TYR A 136 -19.72 6.45 -13.65
CA TYR A 136 -19.96 5.68 -12.43
C TYR A 136 -21.46 5.42 -12.21
N ARG A 137 -21.90 4.18 -12.50
CA ARG A 137 -23.23 3.69 -12.13
C ARG A 137 -23.18 2.95 -10.79
N ARG A 138 -23.94 3.46 -9.83
CA ARG A 138 -24.13 2.79 -8.54
C ARG A 138 -25.06 1.58 -8.73
N TRP A 139 -24.70 0.45 -8.16
CA TRP A 139 -25.49 -0.78 -8.17
C TRP A 139 -25.56 -1.35 -6.75
N GLU A 140 -26.54 -2.19 -6.50
CA GLU A 140 -26.80 -2.85 -5.21
C GLU A 140 -27.68 -4.08 -5.45
N ARG A 141 -27.47 -5.13 -4.65
CA ARG A 141 -28.32 -6.32 -4.59
C ARG A 141 -29.70 -6.00 -4.01
N SER A 142 -30.71 -6.78 -4.40
CA SER A 142 -32.12 -6.51 -4.06
C SER A 142 -32.42 -6.79 -2.58
N ALA A 143 -31.78 -7.79 -2.00
CA ALA A 143 -31.95 -8.18 -0.61
C ALA A 143 -30.61 -8.41 0.12
N ALA A 144 -30.66 -8.39 1.46
CA ALA A 144 -29.55 -8.81 2.31
C ALA A 144 -29.21 -10.29 2.05
N MET A 145 -27.96 -10.67 2.31
CA MET A 145 -27.42 -12.02 2.11
C MET A 145 -27.27 -12.47 0.65
N GLU A 146 -27.72 -11.70 -0.35
CA GLU A 146 -27.47 -12.03 -1.76
C GLU A 146 -25.99 -11.90 -2.15
N LEU A 147 -25.27 -10.94 -1.56
CA LEU A 147 -23.85 -10.74 -1.84
C LEU A 147 -23.11 -10.16 -0.63
N TRP A 148 -22.05 -10.84 -0.22
CA TRP A 148 -21.05 -10.28 0.67
C TRP A 148 -19.84 -9.82 -0.13
N GLN A 149 -19.35 -8.61 0.11
CA GLN A 149 -18.05 -8.17 -0.38
C GLN A 149 -17.01 -8.37 0.72
N MET A 150 -15.91 -9.05 0.41
CA MET A 150 -14.82 -9.28 1.37
C MET A 150 -13.51 -8.67 0.89
N ASP A 151 -12.73 -8.18 1.84
CA ASP A 151 -11.43 -7.56 1.60
C ASP A 151 -10.56 -7.60 2.86
N ILE A 152 -9.26 -7.35 2.70
CA ILE A 152 -8.28 -7.31 3.78
C ILE A 152 -7.70 -5.90 3.85
N VAL A 153 -7.84 -5.25 5.01
CA VAL A 153 -7.30 -3.91 5.25
C VAL A 153 -6.15 -3.96 6.25
N GLY A 154 -5.10 -3.17 6.00
CA GLY A 154 -4.01 -2.92 6.96
C GLY A 154 -4.09 -1.54 7.60
N GLY A 155 -3.15 -1.26 8.48
CA GLY A 155 -3.00 0.00 9.21
C GLY A 155 -3.45 -0.06 10.66
N ILE A 156 -3.56 -1.25 11.26
CA ILE A 156 -3.80 -1.41 12.70
C ILE A 156 -2.44 -1.54 13.37
N LEU A 157 -1.94 -0.45 13.92
CA LEU A 157 -0.61 -0.38 14.51
C LEU A 157 -0.64 -0.86 15.96
N LEU A 158 0.40 -1.60 16.36
CA LEU A 158 0.63 -1.99 17.74
C LEU A 158 1.77 -1.19 18.36
N GLU A 159 1.76 -0.99 19.68
CA GLU A 159 2.80 -0.26 20.42
C GLU A 159 4.19 -0.87 20.23
N GLY A 160 4.28 -2.21 20.11
CA GLY A 160 5.53 -2.93 19.80
C GLY A 160 6.05 -2.73 18.36
N GLY A 161 5.50 -1.79 17.58
CA GLY A 161 5.90 -1.50 16.20
C GLY A 161 5.36 -2.48 15.16
N GLY A 162 4.58 -3.49 15.57
CA GLY A 162 3.90 -4.42 14.68
C GLY A 162 2.69 -3.79 13.97
N GLU A 163 2.34 -4.34 12.81
CA GLU A 163 1.11 -3.97 12.09
C GLU A 163 0.22 -5.20 11.91
N CYS A 164 -0.99 -5.14 12.47
CA CYS A 164 -2.04 -6.11 12.23
C CYS A 164 -2.80 -5.80 10.93
N LYS A 165 -3.47 -6.82 10.41
CA LYS A 165 -4.43 -6.72 9.32
C LYS A 165 -5.83 -6.99 9.85
N MET A 166 -6.85 -6.65 9.09
CA MET A 166 -8.23 -6.96 9.40
C MET A 166 -8.90 -7.60 8.19
N VAL A 167 -9.50 -8.77 8.41
CA VAL A 167 -10.40 -9.41 7.45
C VAL A 167 -11.75 -8.72 7.60
N THR A 168 -12.29 -8.22 6.49
CA THR A 168 -13.53 -7.45 6.47
C THR A 168 -14.52 -8.07 5.51
N GLY A 169 -15.81 -8.00 5.85
CA GLY A 169 -16.92 -8.53 5.07
C GLY A 169 -18.14 -7.66 5.26
N ILE A 170 -18.68 -7.12 4.17
CA ILE A 170 -19.84 -6.23 4.17
C ILE A 170 -20.96 -6.82 3.31
N ASP A 171 -22.18 -6.78 3.81
CA ASP A 171 -23.36 -7.11 3.03
C ASP A 171 -23.68 -6.00 2.01
N ASP A 172 -23.87 -6.41 0.76
CA ASP A 172 -24.03 -5.51 -0.38
C ASP A 172 -25.34 -4.72 -0.37
N HIS A 173 -26.37 -5.19 0.30
CA HIS A 173 -27.66 -4.50 0.32
C HIS A 173 -27.76 -3.57 1.53
N SER A 174 -27.53 -4.11 2.73
CA SER A 174 -27.74 -3.43 4.00
C SER A 174 -26.56 -2.58 4.46
N ARG A 175 -25.35 -2.76 3.89
CA ARG A 175 -24.08 -2.24 4.42
C ARG A 175 -23.71 -2.79 5.79
N PHE A 176 -24.40 -3.81 6.28
CA PHE A 176 -24.10 -4.44 7.55
C PHE A 176 -22.76 -5.15 7.46
N MET A 177 -21.90 -4.93 8.45
CA MET A 177 -20.62 -5.62 8.52
C MET A 177 -20.81 -6.98 9.17
N VAL A 178 -20.59 -8.02 8.37
CA VAL A 178 -20.65 -9.44 8.78
C VAL A 178 -19.30 -9.95 9.26
N ILE A 179 -18.19 -9.32 8.84
CA ILE A 179 -16.83 -9.66 9.32
C ILE A 179 -16.05 -8.38 9.59
N ALA A 180 -15.43 -8.29 10.77
CA ALA A 180 -14.39 -7.31 11.11
C ALA A 180 -13.39 -7.96 12.10
N LYS A 181 -12.56 -8.87 11.59
CA LYS A 181 -11.64 -9.67 12.41
C LYS A 181 -10.20 -9.20 12.28
N VAL A 182 -9.62 -8.71 13.37
CA VAL A 182 -8.21 -8.32 13.47
C VAL A 182 -7.35 -9.58 13.57
N VAL A 183 -6.30 -9.63 12.76
CA VAL A 183 -5.37 -10.75 12.63
C VAL A 183 -3.95 -10.21 12.53
N GLU A 184 -2.97 -10.89 13.13
CA GLU A 184 -1.55 -10.49 12.98
C GLU A 184 -1.11 -10.54 11.52
N ARG A 185 -1.50 -11.60 10.81
CA ARG A 185 -1.23 -11.79 9.38
C ARG A 185 -2.46 -12.35 8.69
N ALA A 186 -2.81 -11.74 7.56
CA ALA A 186 -3.91 -12.20 6.70
C ALA A 186 -3.48 -13.41 5.85
N THR A 187 -3.26 -14.54 6.53
CA THR A 187 -3.03 -15.85 5.90
C THR A 187 -4.34 -16.44 5.41
N ALA A 188 -4.30 -17.35 4.43
CA ALA A 188 -5.51 -18.02 3.91
C ALA A 188 -6.33 -18.67 5.03
N ARG A 189 -5.68 -19.31 6.01
CA ARG A 189 -6.34 -19.93 7.17
C ARG A 189 -7.03 -18.90 8.07
N ALA A 190 -6.39 -17.77 8.34
CA ALA A 190 -6.99 -16.71 9.17
C ALA A 190 -8.22 -16.09 8.49
N VAL A 191 -8.15 -15.88 7.17
CA VAL A 191 -9.28 -15.42 6.35
C VAL A 191 -10.43 -16.43 6.37
N CYS A 192 -10.13 -17.71 6.11
CA CYS A 192 -11.14 -18.77 6.10
C CYS A 192 -11.79 -18.97 7.48
N ARG A 193 -11.02 -18.82 8.57
CA ARG A 193 -11.57 -18.86 9.94
C ARG A 193 -12.55 -17.72 10.18
N ALA A 194 -12.16 -16.48 9.88
CA ALA A 194 -13.03 -15.32 10.04
C ALA A 194 -14.30 -15.42 9.16
N PHE A 195 -14.16 -15.99 7.96
CA PHE A 195 -15.29 -16.26 7.08
C PHE A 195 -16.23 -17.31 7.66
N GLY A 196 -15.71 -18.45 8.12
CA GLY A 196 -16.49 -19.50 8.76
C GLY A 196 -17.23 -19.04 10.01
N GLU A 197 -16.57 -18.24 10.88
CA GLU A 197 -17.21 -17.61 12.04
C GLU A 197 -18.43 -16.76 11.64
N ALA A 198 -18.35 -16.02 10.52
CA ALA A 198 -19.46 -15.23 10.02
C ALA A 198 -20.57 -16.06 9.37
N LEU A 199 -20.22 -17.12 8.63
CA LEU A 199 -21.22 -18.05 8.07
C LEU A 199 -22.04 -18.71 9.19
N LEU A 200 -21.38 -19.12 10.28
CA LEU A 200 -22.04 -19.70 11.45
C LEU A 200 -22.94 -18.69 12.17
N ARG A 201 -22.53 -17.42 12.22
CA ARG A 201 -23.26 -16.38 12.95
C ARG A 201 -24.44 -15.79 12.18
N PHE A 202 -24.29 -15.60 10.87
CA PHE A 202 -25.25 -14.84 10.05
C PHE A 202 -25.91 -15.69 8.96
N GLY A 203 -25.49 -16.94 8.78
CA GLY A 203 -25.94 -17.80 7.70
C GLY A 203 -25.07 -17.67 6.45
N VAL A 204 -25.47 -18.42 5.42
CA VAL A 204 -24.72 -18.57 4.18
C VAL A 204 -25.25 -17.57 3.13
N PRO A 205 -24.42 -16.67 2.57
CA PRO A 205 -24.84 -15.79 1.49
C PRO A 205 -24.89 -16.53 0.14
N GLU A 206 -25.65 -16.01 -0.82
CA GLU A 206 -25.71 -16.59 -2.17
C GLU A 206 -24.39 -16.40 -2.93
N GLU A 207 -23.75 -15.24 -2.75
CA GLU A 207 -22.51 -14.89 -3.42
C GLU A 207 -21.51 -14.22 -2.49
N VAL A 208 -20.22 -14.38 -2.80
CA VAL A 208 -19.13 -13.62 -2.18
C VAL A 208 -18.26 -12.99 -3.27
N LEU A 209 -18.01 -11.69 -3.18
CA LEU A 209 -17.12 -10.94 -4.05
C LEU A 209 -15.81 -10.62 -3.33
N THR A 210 -14.68 -11.07 -3.88
CA THR A 210 -13.34 -10.75 -3.36
C THR A 210 -12.44 -10.18 -4.44
N ASP A 211 -11.29 -9.64 -4.01
CA ASP A 211 -10.19 -9.37 -4.94
C ASP A 211 -9.51 -10.67 -5.41
N ASN A 212 -8.52 -10.52 -6.28
CA ASN A 212 -7.75 -11.64 -6.82
C ASN A 212 -6.56 -12.04 -5.91
N GLY A 213 -6.63 -11.71 -4.62
CA GLY A 213 -5.60 -12.03 -3.65
C GLY A 213 -5.40 -13.54 -3.51
N LYS A 214 -4.15 -13.96 -3.26
CA LYS A 214 -3.76 -15.36 -3.06
C LYS A 214 -4.48 -16.05 -1.89
N GLN A 215 -5.08 -15.27 -1.00
CA GLN A 215 -5.89 -15.74 0.12
C GLN A 215 -7.27 -16.24 -0.33
N PHE A 216 -7.77 -15.71 -1.45
CA PHE A 216 -9.10 -16.00 -1.98
C PHE A 216 -9.06 -16.90 -3.22
N THR A 217 -8.02 -16.81 -4.05
CA THR A 217 -7.92 -17.59 -5.29
C THR A 217 -6.48 -17.97 -5.65
N ALA A 218 -6.30 -19.13 -6.30
CA ALA A 218 -5.02 -19.59 -6.84
C ALA A 218 -4.78 -19.15 -8.29
N ARG A 219 -5.68 -18.35 -8.88
CA ARG A 219 -5.69 -17.98 -10.31
C ARG A 219 -4.38 -17.36 -10.82
N PHE A 220 -3.63 -16.68 -9.94
CA PHE A 220 -2.36 -16.03 -10.26
C PHE A 220 -1.14 -16.67 -9.57
N GLY A 221 -1.28 -17.87 -9.00
CA GLY A 221 -0.17 -18.61 -8.41
C GLY A 221 0.73 -19.26 -9.47
N HIS A 222 2.03 -19.35 -9.20
CA HIS A 222 2.96 -20.12 -10.03
C HIS A 222 2.71 -21.63 -9.80
N GLY A 223 1.99 -22.30 -10.71
CA GLY A 223 1.66 -23.72 -10.65
C GLY A 223 0.34 -24.05 -11.35
N ARG A 224 -0.06 -25.35 -11.39
CA ARG A 224 -1.39 -25.76 -11.89
C ARG A 224 -2.48 -25.02 -11.08
N PRO A 225 -3.53 -24.47 -11.72
CA PRO A 225 -4.63 -23.84 -10.99
C PRO A 225 -5.27 -24.88 -10.06
N GLY A 226 -5.14 -24.67 -8.75
CA GLY A 226 -5.70 -25.53 -7.71
C GLY A 226 -6.80 -24.80 -6.93
N GLU A 227 -7.79 -25.55 -6.46
CA GLU A 227 -8.83 -25.01 -5.57
C GLU A 227 -8.20 -24.51 -4.26
N THR A 228 -8.48 -23.26 -3.88
CA THR A 228 -8.04 -22.74 -2.57
C THR A 228 -8.97 -23.23 -1.46
N MET A 229 -8.51 -23.15 -0.21
CA MET A 229 -9.37 -23.43 0.95
C MET A 229 -10.63 -22.53 0.96
N PHE A 230 -10.51 -21.29 0.48
CA PHE A 230 -11.63 -20.37 0.37
C PHE A 230 -12.62 -20.80 -0.71
N ASP A 231 -12.13 -21.12 -1.91
CA ASP A 231 -12.95 -21.66 -3.00
C ASP A 231 -13.70 -22.94 -2.56
N ARG A 232 -13.03 -23.81 -1.81
CA ARG A 232 -13.60 -25.03 -1.25
C ARG A 232 -14.74 -24.75 -0.27
N ILE A 233 -14.56 -23.83 0.68
CA ILE A 233 -15.63 -23.45 1.64
C ILE A 233 -16.82 -22.89 0.87
N CYS A 234 -16.58 -22.03 -0.13
CA CYS A 234 -17.65 -21.48 -0.96
C CYS A 234 -18.42 -22.60 -1.68
N ARG A 235 -17.72 -23.51 -2.37
CA ARG A 235 -18.33 -24.62 -3.10
C ARG A 235 -19.12 -25.56 -2.16
N GLU A 236 -18.55 -25.94 -1.03
CA GLU A 236 -19.18 -26.88 -0.08
C GLU A 236 -20.43 -26.30 0.59
N ASN A 237 -20.55 -24.96 0.65
CA ASN A 237 -21.73 -24.26 1.17
C ASN A 237 -22.64 -23.68 0.07
N GLY A 238 -22.41 -23.99 -1.20
CA GLY A 238 -23.24 -23.48 -2.31
C GLY A 238 -23.09 -21.99 -2.61
N ILE A 239 -22.01 -21.35 -2.15
CA ILE A 239 -21.74 -19.93 -2.34
C ILE A 239 -21.05 -19.72 -3.70
N THR A 240 -21.60 -18.82 -4.52
CA THR A 240 -20.94 -18.41 -5.76
C THR A 240 -19.81 -17.43 -5.47
N HIS A 241 -18.57 -17.87 -5.60
CA HIS A 241 -17.39 -17.01 -5.45
C HIS A 241 -17.14 -16.18 -6.72
N ARG A 242 -17.25 -14.86 -6.60
CA ARG A 242 -16.98 -13.88 -7.66
C ARG A 242 -15.68 -13.14 -7.39
N LEU A 243 -14.89 -12.94 -8.45
CA LEU A 243 -13.65 -12.16 -8.39
C LEU A 243 -13.84 -10.81 -9.06
N THR A 244 -13.21 -9.77 -8.50
CA THR A 244 -13.13 -8.47 -9.18
C THR A 244 -12.43 -8.61 -10.53
N LYS A 245 -12.91 -7.86 -11.53
CA LYS A 245 -12.20 -7.78 -12.82
C LYS A 245 -10.83 -7.12 -12.59
N PRO A 246 -9.74 -7.63 -13.20
CA PRO A 246 -8.45 -6.95 -13.18
C PRO A 246 -8.60 -5.48 -13.59
N GLN A 247 -7.90 -4.59 -12.89
CA GLN A 247 -7.90 -3.14 -13.16
C GLN A 247 -9.29 -2.47 -13.07
N SER A 248 -10.25 -3.05 -12.36
CA SER A 248 -11.59 -2.50 -12.15
C SER A 248 -11.83 -2.10 -10.68
N PRO A 249 -11.22 -0.99 -10.20
CA PRO A 249 -11.26 -0.54 -8.81
C PRO A 249 -12.66 -0.12 -8.33
N THR A 250 -13.67 -0.12 -9.20
CA THR A 250 -15.04 0.31 -8.86
C THR A 250 -15.92 -0.80 -8.30
N THR A 251 -15.49 -2.06 -8.39
CA THR A 251 -16.33 -3.23 -8.04
C THR A 251 -16.49 -3.38 -6.51
N THR A 252 -15.46 -3.04 -5.73
CA THR A 252 -15.36 -3.14 -4.26
C THR A 252 -15.60 -1.79 -3.55
N GLY A 253 -16.20 -0.82 -4.23
CA GLY A 253 -16.31 0.55 -3.71
C GLY A 253 -17.07 0.68 -2.37
N LYS A 254 -17.90 -0.31 -2.01
CA LYS A 254 -18.65 -0.33 -0.74
C LYS A 254 -17.74 -0.69 0.43
N ILE A 255 -16.96 -1.77 0.32
CA ILE A 255 -16.00 -2.17 1.35
C ILE A 255 -14.84 -1.16 1.47
N GLU A 256 -14.38 -0.60 0.36
CA GLU A 256 -13.39 0.49 0.39
C GLU A 256 -13.92 1.75 1.10
N ARG A 257 -15.20 2.08 0.89
CA ARG A 257 -15.85 3.19 1.58
C ARG A 257 -16.01 2.91 3.08
N PHE A 258 -16.24 1.65 3.44
CA PHE A 258 -16.19 1.21 4.84
C PHE A 258 -14.79 1.42 5.43
N HIS A 259 -13.70 0.99 4.76
CA HIS A 259 -12.34 1.20 5.25
C HIS A 259 -11.99 2.68 5.44
N GLN A 260 -12.43 3.57 4.55
CA GLN A 260 -12.27 5.01 4.74
C GLN A 260 -13.03 5.54 5.97
N THR A 261 -14.15 4.90 6.32
CA THR A 261 -14.95 5.26 7.48
C THR A 261 -14.28 4.76 8.76
N LEU A 262 -13.86 3.50 8.77
CA LEU A 262 -13.05 2.89 9.84
C LEU A 262 -11.81 3.73 10.16
N ARG A 263 -11.03 4.10 9.14
CA ARG A 263 -9.82 4.91 9.35
C ARG A 263 -10.15 6.23 10.04
N ARG A 264 -11.07 7.00 9.48
CA ARG A 264 -11.41 8.32 10.01
C ARG A 264 -12.11 8.31 11.37
N GLU A 265 -12.95 7.31 11.62
CA GLU A 265 -13.79 7.28 12.83
C GLU A 265 -13.14 6.48 13.98
N LEU A 266 -12.21 5.56 13.70
CA LEU A 266 -11.57 4.71 14.72
C LEU A 266 -10.04 4.81 14.76
N LEU A 267 -9.36 4.77 13.61
CA LEU A 267 -7.89 4.59 13.58
C LEU A 267 -7.11 5.90 13.60
N ASP A 268 -7.49 6.89 12.79
CA ASP A 268 -6.75 8.15 12.60
C ASP A 268 -6.70 8.99 13.89
N GLY A 269 -7.68 8.83 14.78
CA GLY A 269 -7.78 9.53 16.06
C GLY A 269 -7.22 8.76 17.26
N ARG A 270 -6.76 7.52 17.07
CA ARG A 270 -6.15 6.70 18.14
C ARG A 270 -4.66 6.50 17.90
N GLY A 271 -3.91 6.38 19.00
CA GLY A 271 -2.54 5.88 18.95
C GLY A 271 -2.48 4.38 18.61
N PRO A 272 -1.27 3.80 18.54
CA PRO A 272 -1.10 2.36 18.43
C PRO A 272 -1.83 1.61 19.55
N PHE A 273 -2.32 0.41 19.25
CA PHE A 273 -2.95 -0.45 20.25
C PHE A 273 -1.90 -1.23 21.03
N GLU A 274 -2.15 -1.48 22.31
CA GLU A 274 -1.24 -2.28 23.14
C GLU A 274 -0.98 -3.68 22.54
N ASN A 275 -2.05 -4.37 22.15
CA ASN A 275 -1.98 -5.72 21.61
C ASN A 275 -3.17 -6.02 20.68
N LEU A 276 -3.15 -7.20 20.05
CA LEU A 276 -4.20 -7.64 19.11
C LEU A 276 -5.58 -7.73 19.77
N ALA A 277 -5.67 -8.18 21.02
CA ALA A 277 -6.94 -8.34 21.72
C ALA A 277 -7.59 -6.96 21.99
N THR A 278 -6.81 -5.99 22.45
CA THR A 278 -7.26 -4.60 22.63
C THR A 278 -7.71 -3.98 21.31
N ALA A 279 -6.98 -4.24 20.21
CA ALA A 279 -7.38 -3.79 18.88
C ALA A 279 -8.71 -4.41 18.43
N GLN A 280 -8.90 -5.73 18.64
CA GLN A 280 -10.16 -6.41 18.32
C GLN A 280 -11.33 -5.85 19.13
N ALA A 281 -11.18 -5.68 20.45
CA ALA A 281 -12.24 -5.15 21.30
C ALA A 281 -12.65 -3.72 20.90
N ALA A 282 -11.70 -2.87 20.52
CA ALA A 282 -11.98 -1.53 20.02
C ALA A 282 -12.72 -1.55 18.68
N VAL A 283 -12.37 -2.49 17.79
CA VAL A 283 -13.08 -2.70 16.52
C VAL A 283 -14.50 -3.19 16.77
N ASP A 284 -14.70 -4.16 17.68
CA ASP A 284 -16.02 -4.73 17.98
C ASP A 284 -16.97 -3.69 18.57
N ALA A 285 -16.51 -2.89 19.53
CA ALA A 285 -17.30 -1.81 20.11
C ALA A 285 -17.70 -0.77 19.05
N TRP A 286 -16.76 -0.38 18.19
CA TRP A 286 -17.04 0.55 17.09
C TRP A 286 -17.97 -0.05 16.03
N LEU A 287 -17.85 -1.36 15.77
CA LEU A 287 -18.69 -2.08 14.81
C LEU A 287 -20.15 -2.15 15.26
N GLU A 288 -20.38 -2.33 16.56
CA GLU A 288 -21.72 -2.33 17.13
C GLU A 288 -22.42 -0.99 16.88
N ASP A 289 -21.71 0.12 17.15
CA ASP A 289 -22.20 1.47 16.82
C ASP A 289 -22.40 1.65 15.31
N TYR A 290 -21.45 1.17 14.49
CA TYR A 290 -21.55 1.24 13.03
C TYR A 290 -22.79 0.52 12.50
N ASN A 291 -23.05 -0.70 12.96
CA ASN A 291 -24.13 -1.55 12.45
C ASN A 291 -25.49 -1.11 12.99
N ARG A 292 -25.58 -0.65 14.25
CA ARG A 292 -26.86 -0.42 14.91
C ARG A 292 -27.29 1.04 15.04
N MET A 293 -26.33 1.95 15.17
CA MET A 293 -26.62 3.33 15.58
C MET A 293 -26.23 4.36 14.52
N ARG A 294 -25.24 4.04 13.69
CA ARG A 294 -24.69 4.96 12.69
C ARG A 294 -25.65 5.10 11.50
N PRO A 295 -26.10 6.31 11.14
CA PRO A 295 -26.91 6.52 9.94
C PRO A 295 -26.06 6.55 8.67
N HIS A 296 -26.54 5.91 7.60
CA HIS A 296 -25.83 5.79 6.33
C HIS A 296 -26.46 6.64 5.22
N GLN A 297 -25.72 7.63 4.71
CA GLN A 297 -26.18 8.42 3.54
C GLN A 297 -26.42 7.56 2.29
N ALA A 298 -25.78 6.40 2.21
CA ALA A 298 -25.98 5.41 1.16
C ALA A 298 -27.35 4.71 1.25
N LEU A 299 -27.96 4.70 2.43
CA LEU A 299 -29.22 4.03 2.77
C LEU A 299 -30.28 5.07 3.19
N ASP A 300 -30.19 6.29 2.66
CA ASP A 300 -31.06 7.42 3.01
C ASP A 300 -31.20 7.67 4.51
N MET A 301 -30.06 7.56 5.21
CA MET A 301 -29.91 7.75 6.66
C MET A 301 -30.44 6.61 7.53
N ALA A 302 -30.92 5.50 6.94
CA ALA A 302 -31.15 4.27 7.69
C ALA A 302 -29.85 3.73 8.29
N VAL A 303 -29.98 2.97 9.38
CA VAL A 303 -28.89 2.23 10.02
C VAL A 303 -28.74 0.85 9.36
N PRO A 304 -27.53 0.27 9.26
CA PRO A 304 -27.33 -0.98 8.55
C PRO A 304 -28.22 -2.14 9.05
N VAL A 305 -28.36 -2.28 10.38
CA VAL A 305 -29.17 -3.34 11.00
C VAL A 305 -30.63 -3.30 10.56
N SER A 306 -31.21 -2.12 10.30
CA SER A 306 -32.63 -2.01 9.91
C SER A 306 -32.90 -2.51 8.49
N ARG A 307 -31.85 -2.78 7.71
CA ARG A 307 -31.93 -3.36 6.36
C ARG A 307 -31.33 -4.76 6.28
N PHE A 308 -30.73 -5.23 7.37
CA PHE A 308 -30.17 -6.57 7.46
C PHE A 308 -31.18 -7.49 8.11
N ALA A 309 -32.10 -8.02 7.30
CA ALA A 309 -33.03 -9.04 7.73
C ALA A 309 -32.37 -10.40 7.58
N LEU A 310 -32.10 -11.06 8.71
CA LEU A 310 -31.92 -12.51 8.71
C LEU A 310 -33.30 -13.09 8.38
N LYS A 311 -33.44 -13.81 7.27
CA LYS A 311 -34.70 -14.52 6.97
C LYS A 311 -35.07 -15.34 8.21
N GLU A 312 -36.30 -15.19 8.72
CA GLU A 312 -36.80 -16.07 9.77
C GLU A 312 -36.57 -17.52 9.32
N GLN A 313 -35.95 -18.31 10.19
CA GLN A 313 -35.49 -19.69 9.93
C GLN A 313 -36.65 -20.68 9.67
N ALA A 314 -37.84 -20.21 9.31
CA ALA A 314 -39.05 -21.00 9.28
C ALA A 314 -39.16 -21.94 8.07
N GLU A 315 -38.44 -21.73 6.95
CA GLU A 315 -38.65 -22.54 5.73
C GLU A 315 -37.39 -22.83 4.90
N GLN A 316 -36.22 -22.86 5.51
CA GLN A 316 -35.03 -23.40 4.86
C GLN A 316 -34.49 -24.56 5.69
N THR A 317 -34.56 -25.76 5.11
CA THR A 317 -33.82 -26.94 5.55
C THR A 317 -32.33 -26.59 5.56
N THR A 318 -31.83 -26.00 6.64
CA THR A 318 -30.45 -25.55 6.75
C THR A 318 -29.56 -26.77 6.87
N LEU A 319 -28.91 -27.13 5.75
CA LEU A 319 -27.74 -28.00 5.79
C LEU A 319 -26.70 -27.33 6.72
N PRO A 320 -26.04 -28.08 7.61
CA PRO A 320 -25.04 -27.51 8.50
C PRO A 320 -23.90 -26.89 7.67
N VAL A 321 -23.40 -25.73 8.11
CA VAL A 321 -22.26 -25.07 7.46
C VAL A 321 -21.09 -26.04 7.44
N VAL A 322 -20.58 -26.33 6.24
CA VAL A 322 -19.47 -27.25 6.04
C VAL A 322 -18.16 -26.48 6.10
N LEU A 323 -17.33 -26.78 7.11
CA LEU A 323 -15.96 -26.28 7.21
C LEU A 323 -14.98 -27.45 7.06
N PRO A 324 -13.84 -27.26 6.36
CA PRO A 324 -12.80 -28.29 6.29
C PRO A 324 -12.29 -28.69 7.69
N ALA A 325 -12.09 -29.99 7.96
CA ALA A 325 -11.67 -30.54 9.28
C ALA A 325 -10.40 -29.91 9.90
N ARG A 326 -9.58 -29.19 9.13
CA ARG A 326 -8.42 -28.43 9.64
C ARG A 326 -8.77 -27.04 10.20
N LEU A 327 -10.05 -26.65 10.15
CA LEU A 327 -10.58 -25.37 10.63
C LEU A 327 -11.48 -25.52 11.85
N ASP A 328 -11.65 -26.73 12.40
CA ASP A 328 -12.46 -26.96 13.60
C ASP A 328 -12.06 -25.99 14.71
N LEU A 329 -13.04 -25.17 15.12
CA LEU A 329 -12.89 -24.14 16.13
C LEU A 329 -12.90 -24.80 17.50
N VAL A 330 -11.73 -25.23 17.97
CA VAL A 330 -11.58 -25.71 19.35
C VAL A 330 -11.84 -24.55 20.31
N THR A 331 -12.86 -24.69 21.15
CA THR A 331 -13.14 -23.79 22.29
C THR A 331 -11.98 -23.90 23.29
N PRO A 332 -11.38 -22.79 23.77
CA PRO A 332 -10.19 -22.88 24.61
C PRO A 332 -10.57 -23.30 26.04
N ALA A 333 -10.08 -24.47 26.46
CA ALA A 333 -9.97 -24.87 27.86
C ALA A 333 -8.56 -24.54 28.40
N ALA A 334 -8.50 -24.35 29.71
CA ALA A 334 -7.47 -23.64 30.47
C ALA A 334 -6.05 -24.28 30.48
N SER A 335 -5.11 -23.37 30.74
CA SER A 335 -3.66 -23.45 30.98
C SER A 335 -3.10 -24.58 31.85
N SER A 336 -1.86 -25.02 31.55
CA SER A 336 -0.64 -25.09 32.40
C SER A 336 0.51 -25.86 31.69
N PRO A 337 1.76 -25.93 32.21
CA PRO A 337 2.71 -24.84 32.49
C PRO A 337 4.09 -25.05 31.80
N SER A 338 4.95 -24.02 31.83
CA SER A 338 6.31 -23.97 31.24
C SER A 338 7.38 -24.71 32.07
N PRO A 339 8.44 -25.30 31.47
CA PRO A 339 9.61 -25.78 32.20
C PRO A 339 10.78 -24.76 32.21
N GLN A 340 11.53 -24.76 33.33
CA GLN A 340 12.75 -24.01 33.60
C GLN A 340 14.01 -24.62 32.93
N PRO A 341 15.12 -23.87 32.79
CA PRO A 341 16.38 -24.36 32.23
C PRO A 341 17.45 -24.70 33.30
N GLU A 342 18.18 -25.79 33.06
CA GLU A 342 19.44 -26.23 33.70
C GLU A 342 20.25 -26.87 32.54
N SER A 343 21.54 -26.67 32.25
CA SER A 343 22.75 -26.54 33.08
C SER A 343 23.96 -26.03 32.25
N ALA A 344 24.90 -25.34 32.93
CA ALA A 344 26.32 -25.02 32.74
C ALA A 344 27.10 -25.12 31.38
N PRO A 345 28.05 -24.19 31.12
CA PRO A 345 28.87 -24.16 29.89
C PRO A 345 30.14 -25.01 29.97
N VAL A 346 30.51 -25.62 28.83
CA VAL A 346 31.76 -26.34 28.60
C VAL A 346 32.63 -25.50 27.66
N SER A 347 33.88 -25.19 28.04
CA SER A 347 34.69 -24.11 27.42
C SER A 347 36.00 -24.60 26.78
N TRP A 348 36.03 -25.01 25.51
CA TRP A 348 37.29 -25.47 24.85
C TRP A 348 37.93 -24.41 23.93
N PRO A 349 39.27 -24.44 23.73
CA PRO A 349 40.06 -23.32 23.24
C PRO A 349 39.97 -23.17 21.71
N LEU A 350 39.77 -21.94 21.24
CA LEU A 350 39.83 -21.59 19.82
C LEU A 350 41.25 -21.10 19.47
N ALA A 351 41.90 -21.82 18.57
CA ALA A 351 43.07 -21.32 17.86
C ALA A 351 42.64 -20.19 16.91
N GLU A 352 43.44 -19.13 16.87
CA GLU A 352 43.21 -17.93 16.05
C GLU A 352 43.35 -18.26 14.55
N GLY A 353 42.24 -18.16 13.82
CA GLY A 353 42.19 -18.29 12.36
C GLY A 353 40.73 -18.45 11.90
N GLU A 354 40.38 -17.81 10.78
CA GLU A 354 39.07 -17.77 10.09
C GLU A 354 37.92 -18.62 10.67
N ALA A 355 36.77 -17.99 10.95
CA ALA A 355 35.57 -18.69 11.44
C ALA A 355 35.13 -19.78 10.45
N GLY A 356 35.53 -21.03 10.73
CA GLY A 356 35.15 -22.21 9.97
C GLY A 356 33.64 -22.46 9.99
N ALA A 357 33.20 -23.39 9.14
CA ALA A 357 31.81 -23.83 9.10
C ALA A 357 31.35 -24.34 10.49
N ILE A 358 30.09 -24.15 10.82
CA ILE A 358 29.46 -24.59 12.08
C ILE A 358 28.33 -25.57 11.79
N GLU A 359 28.01 -26.41 12.77
CA GLU A 359 26.87 -27.33 12.77
C GLU A 359 25.87 -26.94 13.85
N VAL A 360 24.60 -26.86 13.47
CA VAL A 360 23.48 -26.52 14.34
C VAL A 360 22.39 -27.55 14.17
N GLU A 361 22.08 -28.31 15.21
CA GLU A 361 20.96 -29.25 15.19
C GLU A 361 19.67 -28.56 15.67
N ARG A 362 18.57 -28.73 14.94
CA ARG A 362 17.27 -28.15 15.30
C ARG A 362 16.12 -29.08 14.93
N LEU A 363 15.08 -29.07 15.75
CA LEU A 363 13.80 -29.67 15.40
C LEU A 363 13.04 -28.74 14.46
N VAL A 364 12.53 -29.28 13.36
CA VAL A 364 11.64 -28.54 12.46
C VAL A 364 10.33 -28.24 13.21
N PRO A 365 9.95 -26.97 13.36
CA PRO A 365 8.73 -26.62 14.10
C PRO A 365 7.48 -27.10 13.36
N ALA A 366 6.34 -27.19 14.06
CA ALA A 366 5.05 -27.57 13.47
C ALA A 366 4.63 -26.71 12.26
N SER A 367 5.19 -25.50 12.13
CA SER A 367 4.99 -24.62 10.99
C SER A 367 5.70 -25.10 9.71
N GLY A 368 6.67 -26.02 9.82
CA GLY A 368 7.56 -26.39 8.72
C GLY A 368 8.57 -25.30 8.35
N ASN A 369 8.65 -24.20 9.10
CA ASN A 369 9.58 -23.09 8.84
C ASN A 369 10.52 -22.87 10.03
N LEU A 370 11.77 -23.30 9.89
CA LEU A 370 12.79 -23.12 10.90
C LEU A 370 13.46 -21.75 10.72
N SER A 371 13.66 -21.00 11.80
CA SER A 371 14.36 -19.71 11.76
C SER A 371 15.65 -19.79 12.55
N LEU A 372 16.76 -19.37 11.96
CA LEU A 372 18.07 -19.27 12.61
C LEU A 372 18.63 -17.85 12.42
N ARG A 373 18.73 -17.08 13.51
CA ARG A 373 19.25 -15.70 13.56
C ARG A 373 18.75 -14.80 12.40
N GLY A 374 17.46 -14.91 12.08
CA GLY A 374 16.80 -14.10 11.03
C GLY A 374 16.75 -14.73 9.64
N GLN A 375 17.50 -15.82 9.37
CA GLN A 375 17.34 -16.62 8.16
C GLN A 375 16.26 -17.69 8.36
N GLN A 376 15.23 -17.66 7.51
CA GLN A 376 14.16 -18.65 7.50
C GLN A 376 14.44 -19.76 6.49
N ILE A 377 14.18 -21.00 6.89
CA ILE A 377 14.43 -22.21 6.13
C ILE A 377 13.13 -23.04 6.12
N TRP A 378 12.54 -23.18 4.94
CA TRP A 378 11.31 -23.94 4.75
C TRP A 378 11.58 -25.43 4.52
N PHE A 379 11.00 -26.26 5.38
CA PHE A 379 11.00 -27.73 5.35
C PHE A 379 9.64 -28.32 4.99
N GLY A 380 8.57 -27.54 5.19
CA GLY A 380 7.21 -28.01 5.01
C GLY A 380 6.67 -28.80 6.21
N PRO A 381 5.34 -28.90 6.36
CA PRO A 381 4.74 -29.53 7.54
C PRO A 381 4.97 -31.04 7.63
N ALA A 382 5.30 -31.70 6.52
CA ALA A 382 5.58 -33.15 6.50
C ALA A 382 6.86 -33.52 7.26
N LEU A 383 7.77 -32.57 7.46
CA LEU A 383 9.01 -32.74 8.22
C LEU A 383 8.92 -32.14 9.62
N ALA A 384 7.73 -31.69 10.06
CA ALA A 384 7.54 -31.16 11.41
C ALA A 384 7.89 -32.22 12.47
N GLY A 385 8.64 -31.82 13.50
CA GLY A 385 9.15 -32.71 14.54
C GLY A 385 10.37 -33.54 14.12
N THR A 386 10.83 -33.45 12.87
CA THR A 386 12.08 -34.09 12.43
C THR A 386 13.28 -33.28 12.90
N SER A 387 14.30 -33.94 13.45
CA SER A 387 15.60 -33.30 13.73
C SER A 387 16.39 -33.10 12.44
N VAL A 388 16.89 -31.89 12.23
CA VAL A 388 17.71 -31.53 11.07
C VAL A 388 19.03 -30.92 11.53
N THR A 389 20.12 -31.28 10.85
CA THR A 389 21.44 -30.69 11.09
C THR A 389 21.72 -29.65 10.02
N LEU A 390 21.95 -28.41 10.44
CA LEU A 390 22.34 -27.32 9.56
C LEU A 390 23.85 -27.15 9.62
N ARG A 391 24.56 -27.38 8.52
CA ARG A 391 25.97 -27.02 8.36
C ARG A 391 26.07 -25.66 7.68
N ILE A 392 26.76 -24.69 8.27
CA ILE A 392 26.68 -23.28 7.88
C ILE A 392 28.08 -22.67 7.86
N ASP A 393 28.49 -22.08 6.73
CA ASP A 393 29.55 -21.07 6.69
C ASP A 393 28.97 -19.70 6.28
N VAL A 394 29.82 -18.69 6.08
CA VAL A 394 29.38 -17.34 5.71
C VAL A 394 28.74 -17.25 4.32
N ASN A 395 28.92 -18.27 3.48
CA ASN A 395 28.49 -18.31 2.09
C ASN A 395 27.38 -19.34 1.83
N ARG A 396 27.38 -20.48 2.52
CA ARG A 396 26.51 -21.64 2.26
C ARG A 396 25.96 -22.27 3.53
N LEU A 397 24.74 -22.77 3.42
CA LEU A 397 24.01 -23.53 4.43
C LEU A 397 23.53 -24.84 3.83
N HIS A 398 23.94 -25.97 4.38
CA HIS A 398 23.44 -27.29 4.04
C HIS A 398 22.48 -27.78 5.12
N VAL A 399 21.35 -28.32 4.70
CA VAL A 399 20.45 -29.08 5.57
C VAL A 399 20.70 -30.55 5.36
N LEU A 400 20.98 -31.25 6.46
CA LEU A 400 21.13 -32.69 6.54
C LEU A 400 19.95 -33.27 7.34
N ILE A 401 19.37 -34.37 6.87
CA ILE A 401 18.35 -35.16 7.57
C ILE A 401 18.89 -36.57 7.68
N GLY A 402 19.08 -37.08 8.91
CA GLY A 402 19.70 -38.40 9.13
C GLY A 402 21.11 -38.53 8.53
N GLY A 403 21.87 -37.43 8.45
CA GLY A 403 23.20 -37.38 7.83
C GLY A 403 23.21 -37.21 6.31
N ALA A 404 22.07 -37.33 5.62
CA ALA A 404 21.97 -37.15 4.17
C ALA A 404 21.60 -35.70 3.80
N ARG A 405 22.25 -35.14 2.77
CA ARG A 405 21.99 -33.77 2.31
C ARG A 405 20.60 -33.65 1.69
N HIS A 406 19.73 -32.89 2.35
CA HIS A 406 18.37 -32.64 1.90
C HIS A 406 18.26 -31.40 1.00
N LYS A 407 18.96 -30.30 1.32
CA LYS A 407 19.04 -29.10 0.45
C LYS A 407 20.23 -28.21 0.79
N THR A 408 20.67 -27.40 -0.17
CA THR A 408 21.69 -26.37 0.01
C THR A 408 21.07 -25.00 -0.25
N LEU A 409 21.37 -24.02 0.60
CA LEU A 409 20.90 -22.64 0.52
C LEU A 409 22.09 -21.68 0.66
N PRO A 410 22.02 -20.47 0.09
CA PRO A 410 22.99 -19.43 0.43
C PRO A 410 22.83 -19.06 1.91
N SER A 411 23.95 -18.91 2.60
CA SER A 411 23.95 -18.41 3.97
C SER A 411 23.70 -16.91 3.97
N LYS A 412 22.84 -16.44 4.88
CA LYS A 412 22.65 -15.00 5.17
C LYS A 412 23.29 -14.61 6.50
N LEU A 413 24.04 -15.52 7.11
CA LEU A 413 24.65 -15.37 8.42
C LEU A 413 26.07 -14.83 8.24
N SER A 414 26.38 -13.72 8.92
CA SER A 414 27.71 -13.14 8.91
C SER A 414 28.67 -13.97 9.78
N GLY A 415 29.98 -13.78 9.61
CA GLY A 415 30.98 -14.41 10.49
C GLY A 415 30.78 -14.07 11.98
N ARG A 416 30.17 -12.91 12.28
CA ARG A 416 29.78 -12.52 13.64
C ARG A 416 28.63 -13.37 14.17
N ASP A 417 27.65 -13.70 13.33
CA ASP A 417 26.51 -14.55 13.71
C ASP A 417 26.95 -15.99 13.98
N LEU A 418 27.90 -16.51 13.19
CA LEU A 418 28.47 -17.86 13.39
C LEU A 418 29.26 -17.95 14.70
N LYS A 419 30.09 -16.94 15.00
CA LYS A 419 30.79 -16.85 16.29
C LYS A 419 29.82 -16.74 17.47
N ALA A 420 28.73 -15.99 17.32
CA ALA A 420 27.70 -15.86 18.34
C ALA A 420 26.96 -17.19 18.60
N LEU A 421 26.70 -17.98 17.54
CA LEU A 421 26.10 -19.31 17.65
C LEU A 421 27.01 -20.30 18.38
N LEU A 422 28.32 -20.29 18.08
CA LEU A 422 29.31 -21.07 18.81
C LEU A 422 29.41 -20.65 20.29
N ALA A 423 29.42 -19.34 20.56
CA ALA A 423 29.50 -18.81 21.92
C ALA A 423 28.25 -19.13 22.77
N SER A 424 27.08 -19.30 22.15
CA SER A 424 25.85 -19.70 22.85
C SER A 424 25.75 -21.19 23.19
N GLY A 425 26.70 -22.03 22.75
CA GLY A 425 26.62 -23.50 22.90
C GLY A 425 25.60 -24.18 21.98
N ASP A 426 24.83 -23.39 21.24
CA ASP A 426 23.81 -23.80 20.28
C ASP A 426 24.35 -24.44 18.98
N ALA A 427 25.66 -24.35 18.77
CA ALA A 427 26.36 -24.79 17.58
C ALA A 427 27.72 -25.40 17.92
N ARG A 428 28.20 -26.31 17.07
CA ARG A 428 29.54 -26.92 17.17
C ARG A 428 30.38 -26.60 15.92
N PRO A 429 31.71 -26.50 16.00
CA PRO A 429 32.55 -26.42 14.81
C PRO A 429 32.28 -27.61 13.89
N ALA A 430 32.07 -27.36 12.61
CA ALA A 430 31.89 -28.42 11.62
C ALA A 430 33.27 -28.89 11.12
N GLY A 431 33.40 -30.19 10.84
CA GLY A 431 34.58 -30.72 10.12
C GLY A 431 34.65 -30.25 8.65
N PRO A 432 35.58 -30.79 7.84
CA PRO A 432 35.58 -30.57 6.39
C PRO A 432 34.25 -31.03 5.76
N TRP A 433 33.82 -30.36 4.69
CA TRP A 433 32.54 -30.64 4.04
C TRP A 433 32.56 -32.06 3.44
N PRO A 434 31.46 -32.84 3.54
CA PRO A 434 31.40 -34.21 2.99
C PRO A 434 31.56 -34.31 1.46
N ASP A 435 31.74 -33.20 0.74
CA ASP A 435 31.95 -33.12 -0.71
C ASP A 435 33.07 -32.14 -1.11
N ASP A 436 33.99 -31.75 -0.21
CA ASP A 436 35.17 -30.96 -0.61
C ASP A 436 36.31 -31.93 -1.01
N PRO A 437 36.54 -32.22 -2.31
CA PRO A 437 37.92 -32.48 -2.71
C PRO A 437 38.71 -31.21 -2.40
N GLY A 438 39.88 -31.36 -1.77
CA GLY A 438 40.74 -30.26 -1.33
C GLY A 438 41.08 -29.27 -2.46
N PRO A 439 41.78 -28.17 -2.14
CA PRO A 439 41.97 -27.06 -3.06
C PRO A 439 42.76 -27.53 -4.28
N ALA A 440 42.04 -27.83 -5.36
CA ALA A 440 42.60 -28.00 -6.68
C ALA A 440 42.65 -26.62 -7.33
N ASP A 441 43.87 -26.22 -7.64
CA ASP A 441 44.24 -25.20 -8.60
C ASP A 441 43.36 -25.31 -9.87
N ASP A 442 42.55 -24.30 -10.16
CA ASP A 442 41.69 -24.28 -11.36
C ASP A 442 41.52 -22.85 -11.90
N SER A 443 42.63 -22.12 -12.02
CA SER A 443 42.76 -21.20 -13.15
C SER A 443 43.00 -22.03 -14.42
N ALA A 444 41.94 -22.56 -15.05
CA ALA A 444 41.83 -22.77 -16.50
C ALA A 444 40.71 -23.76 -16.86
N ASN A 445 39.58 -23.21 -17.33
CA ASN A 445 38.99 -23.52 -18.65
C ASN A 445 37.48 -23.30 -18.58
N ALA A 446 37.05 -22.06 -18.85
CA ALA A 446 35.65 -21.80 -19.13
C ALA A 446 35.16 -22.73 -20.26
N VAL A 447 33.93 -23.22 -20.15
CA VAL A 447 33.33 -24.16 -21.12
C VAL A 447 32.19 -23.47 -21.85
N GLU A 448 32.17 -23.57 -23.17
CA GLU A 448 31.08 -23.07 -24.00
C GLU A 448 30.22 -24.18 -24.53
N VAL A 449 28.91 -23.94 -24.61
CA VAL A 449 27.97 -24.89 -25.18
C VAL A 449 26.88 -24.15 -25.94
N ASP A 450 26.55 -24.62 -27.14
CA ASP A 450 25.44 -24.04 -27.89
C ASP A 450 24.13 -24.72 -27.50
N ARG A 451 23.08 -23.92 -27.32
CA ARG A 451 21.72 -24.40 -27.08
C ARG A 451 20.71 -23.58 -27.85
N THR A 452 19.68 -24.25 -28.37
CA THR A 452 18.50 -23.58 -28.88
C THR A 452 17.54 -23.34 -27.73
N VAL A 453 17.11 -22.09 -27.57
CA VAL A 453 16.14 -21.72 -26.53
C VAL A 453 14.75 -22.15 -26.98
N ASN A 454 14.01 -22.83 -26.13
CA ASN A 454 12.65 -23.27 -26.47
C ASN A 454 11.65 -22.09 -26.52
N ALA A 455 10.42 -22.36 -26.98
CA ALA A 455 9.36 -21.35 -27.14
C ALA A 455 9.01 -20.57 -25.85
N VAL A 456 9.41 -21.07 -24.67
CA VAL A 456 9.11 -20.49 -23.36
C VAL A 456 10.36 -19.83 -22.74
N GLY A 457 11.50 -19.79 -23.45
CA GLY A 457 12.71 -19.11 -23.01
C GLY A 457 13.70 -19.97 -22.20
N TYR A 458 13.58 -21.30 -22.22
CA TYR A 458 14.47 -22.20 -21.49
C TYR A 458 15.48 -22.93 -22.37
N VAL A 459 16.63 -23.27 -21.79
CA VAL A 459 17.63 -24.19 -22.34
C VAL A 459 17.90 -25.35 -21.38
N GLY A 460 18.21 -26.52 -21.92
CA GLY A 460 18.66 -27.67 -21.13
C GLY A 460 20.17 -27.65 -20.93
N LEU A 461 20.63 -27.78 -19.69
CA LEU A 461 22.05 -27.74 -19.33
C LEU A 461 22.36 -28.73 -18.21
N GLY A 462 23.12 -29.79 -18.51
CA GLY A 462 23.52 -30.80 -17.51
C GLY A 462 22.36 -31.55 -16.83
N GLY A 463 21.20 -31.65 -17.48
CA GLY A 463 19.97 -32.25 -16.92
C GLY A 463 18.99 -31.24 -16.33
N ASP A 464 19.45 -30.01 -16.05
CA ASP A 464 18.62 -28.92 -15.52
C ASP A 464 18.05 -28.02 -16.63
N LYS A 465 16.97 -27.30 -16.30
CA LYS A 465 16.37 -26.26 -17.15
C LYS A 465 16.78 -24.88 -16.66
N VAL A 466 17.46 -24.12 -17.53
CA VAL A 466 17.89 -22.75 -17.25
C VAL A 466 17.00 -21.77 -17.99
N LEU A 467 16.46 -20.79 -17.29
CA LEU A 467 15.68 -19.71 -17.90
C LEU A 467 16.63 -18.65 -18.48
N ILE A 468 16.68 -18.56 -19.81
CA ILE A 468 17.44 -17.54 -20.54
C ILE A 468 16.56 -16.33 -20.85
N GLY A 469 15.27 -16.57 -21.10
CA GLY A 469 14.26 -15.56 -21.35
C GLY A 469 13.56 -15.75 -22.70
N TRP A 470 12.27 -15.39 -22.74
CA TRP A 470 11.44 -15.44 -23.95
C TRP A 470 11.97 -14.68 -25.19
N PRO A 471 12.79 -13.61 -25.09
CA PRO A 471 13.28 -12.90 -26.28
C PRO A 471 14.23 -13.73 -27.14
N PHE A 472 14.83 -14.76 -26.56
CA PHE A 472 15.72 -15.69 -27.25
C PHE A 472 14.99 -16.93 -27.76
N ALA A 473 13.68 -17.05 -27.55
CA ALA A 473 12.90 -18.21 -27.95
C ALA A 473 13.09 -18.53 -29.45
N GLY A 474 13.45 -19.78 -29.75
CA GLY A 474 13.75 -20.25 -31.10
C GLY A 474 15.17 -19.92 -31.59
N GLN A 475 15.92 -19.08 -30.88
CA GLN A 475 17.28 -18.69 -31.28
C GLN A 475 18.32 -19.67 -30.72
N ARG A 476 19.43 -19.82 -31.44
CA ARG A 476 20.61 -20.54 -30.97
C ARG A 476 21.52 -19.56 -30.24
N VAL A 477 21.83 -19.86 -28.98
CA VAL A 477 22.70 -19.03 -28.13
C VAL A 477 23.92 -19.82 -27.70
N THR A 478 25.04 -19.13 -27.48
CA THR A 478 26.24 -19.72 -26.87
C THR A 478 26.21 -19.45 -25.38
N LEU A 479 26.33 -20.51 -24.58
CA LEU A 479 26.36 -20.46 -23.12
C LEU A 479 27.79 -20.69 -22.66
N ARG A 480 28.43 -19.66 -22.10
CA ARG A 480 29.80 -19.72 -21.56
C ARG A 480 29.74 -19.88 -20.04
N LEU A 481 30.23 -21.00 -19.53
CA LEU A 481 30.34 -21.30 -18.11
C LEU A 481 31.75 -21.00 -17.64
N ASP A 482 31.87 -20.01 -16.76
CA ASP A 482 33.13 -19.57 -16.18
C ASP A 482 33.01 -19.67 -14.65
N GLY A 483 33.49 -20.80 -14.11
CA GLY A 483 33.32 -21.15 -12.70
C GLY A 483 31.85 -21.20 -12.28
N ARG A 484 31.42 -20.19 -11.50
CA ARG A 484 30.04 -20.06 -10.99
C ARG A 484 29.16 -19.13 -11.81
N ILE A 485 29.63 -18.66 -12.97
CA ILE A 485 28.94 -17.69 -13.82
C ILE A 485 28.57 -18.35 -15.14
N LEU A 486 27.34 -18.13 -15.59
CA LEU A 486 26.82 -18.49 -16.91
C LEU A 486 26.57 -17.23 -17.73
N GLN A 487 27.29 -17.05 -18.82
CA GLN A 487 27.13 -15.95 -19.77
C GLN A 487 26.37 -16.42 -21.01
N VAL A 488 25.38 -15.65 -21.45
CA VAL A 488 24.58 -15.92 -22.65
C VAL A 488 25.06 -15.00 -23.75
N LEU A 489 25.57 -15.58 -24.83
CA LEU A 489 26.10 -14.86 -25.98
C LEU A 489 25.21 -15.11 -27.19
N ASP A 490 25.05 -14.09 -28.03
CA ASP A 490 24.43 -14.25 -29.35
C ASP A 490 25.40 -14.91 -30.36
N GLU A 491 24.94 -15.06 -31.61
CA GLU A 491 25.73 -15.64 -32.71
C GLU A 491 27.00 -14.83 -33.01
N GLN A 492 27.00 -13.53 -32.70
CA GLN A 492 28.14 -12.62 -32.84
C GLN A 492 29.03 -12.58 -31.59
N ARG A 493 28.80 -13.47 -30.61
CA ARG A 493 29.49 -13.55 -29.31
C ARG A 493 29.35 -12.29 -28.46
N VAL A 494 28.31 -11.49 -28.69
CA VAL A 494 27.98 -10.35 -27.84
C VAL A 494 27.27 -10.83 -26.58
N LEU A 495 27.75 -10.40 -25.41
CA LEU A 495 27.14 -10.73 -24.12
C LEU A 495 25.73 -10.14 -24.02
N LYS A 496 24.73 -10.99 -23.82
CA LYS A 496 23.31 -10.59 -23.67
C LYS A 496 22.78 -10.73 -22.26
N ALA A 497 23.29 -11.69 -21.50
CA ALA A 497 22.90 -11.90 -20.11
C ALA A 497 23.99 -12.62 -19.31
N THR A 498 24.01 -12.36 -18.01
CA THR A 498 24.86 -13.07 -17.04
C THR A 498 23.98 -13.64 -15.95
N LEU A 499 24.09 -14.93 -15.71
CA LEU A 499 23.29 -15.74 -14.79
C LEU A 499 24.21 -16.51 -13.83
N PRO A 500 23.74 -16.94 -12.66
CA PRO A 500 24.47 -17.92 -11.86
C PRO A 500 24.55 -19.24 -12.63
N SER A 501 25.73 -19.86 -12.66
CA SER A 501 25.90 -21.20 -13.23
C SER A 501 25.08 -22.20 -12.40
N PRO A 502 24.19 -22.98 -13.03
CA PRO A 502 23.48 -24.06 -12.35
C PRO A 502 24.40 -25.27 -12.10
N LEU A 503 25.57 -25.33 -12.74
CA LEU A 503 26.50 -26.45 -12.63
C LEU A 503 27.75 -26.10 -11.83
N PRO A 504 28.25 -27.02 -10.99
CA PRO A 504 29.57 -26.88 -10.39
C PRO A 504 30.67 -26.95 -11.47
N PRO A 505 31.84 -26.32 -11.26
CA PRO A 505 32.94 -26.30 -12.25
C PRO A 505 33.32 -27.70 -12.78
N SER A 506 33.33 -28.71 -11.91
CA SER A 506 33.63 -30.10 -12.26
C SER A 506 32.56 -30.81 -13.12
N ALA A 507 31.35 -30.26 -13.22
CA ALA A 507 30.30 -30.74 -14.12
C ALA A 507 30.32 -30.02 -15.49
N CYS A 508 30.87 -28.80 -15.53
CA CYS A 508 30.98 -28.00 -16.76
C CYS A 508 31.84 -28.70 -17.82
N SER A 509 32.96 -29.32 -17.42
CA SER A 509 33.87 -30.05 -18.33
C SER A 509 33.25 -31.33 -18.93
N ARG A 510 32.15 -31.83 -18.35
CA ARG A 510 31.45 -33.05 -18.79
C ARG A 510 30.13 -32.75 -19.51
N LEU A 511 29.88 -31.48 -19.86
CA LEU A 511 28.68 -31.09 -20.59
C LEU A 511 28.66 -31.68 -22.00
N GLN A 512 27.56 -32.34 -22.34
CA GLN A 512 27.34 -32.86 -23.69
C GLN A 512 27.29 -31.70 -24.70
N GLY A 513 28.19 -31.74 -25.69
CA GLY A 513 28.38 -30.66 -26.67
C GLY A 513 29.14 -29.44 -26.14
N GLY A 514 29.75 -29.53 -24.95
CA GLY A 514 30.64 -28.52 -24.40
C GLY A 514 31.99 -28.52 -25.13
N ARG A 515 32.55 -27.32 -25.34
CA ARG A 515 33.86 -27.07 -25.92
C ARG A 515 34.65 -26.11 -25.03
N ALA A 516 35.97 -26.06 -25.17
CA ALA A 516 36.77 -25.03 -24.53
C ALA A 516 36.27 -23.64 -24.96
N ALA A 517 36.17 -22.70 -24.02
CA ALA A 517 35.65 -21.38 -24.31
C ALA A 517 36.54 -20.65 -25.33
N GLY A 518 35.90 -19.97 -26.29
CA GLY A 518 36.58 -19.10 -27.24
C GLY A 518 37.07 -17.80 -26.60
N PRO A 519 37.43 -16.78 -27.39
CA PRO A 519 37.83 -15.47 -26.88
C PRO A 519 36.74 -14.86 -25.99
N PRO A 520 37.10 -13.96 -25.05
CA PRO A 520 36.16 -13.27 -24.17
C PRO A 520 34.99 -12.68 -24.96
N PRO A 521 33.77 -12.64 -24.36
CA PRO A 521 32.61 -12.13 -25.06
C PRO A 521 32.76 -10.65 -25.42
N LEU A 522 32.23 -10.26 -26.57
CA LEU A 522 32.14 -8.85 -26.94
C LEU A 522 31.08 -8.20 -26.07
N LEU A 523 31.39 -7.06 -25.46
CA LEU A 523 30.39 -6.29 -24.73
C LEU A 523 29.43 -5.64 -25.74
N PRO A 524 28.11 -5.56 -25.44
CA PRO A 524 27.17 -4.89 -26.32
C PRO A 524 27.57 -3.41 -26.50
N PRO A 525 27.40 -2.83 -27.70
CA PRO A 525 27.65 -1.41 -27.91
C PRO A 525 26.71 -0.58 -27.02
N PRO A 526 27.20 0.51 -26.37
CA PRO A 526 26.42 1.22 -25.36
C PRO A 526 25.23 1.97 -25.98
N GLY A 527 24.03 1.54 -25.64
CA GLY A 527 22.81 2.36 -25.71
C GLY A 527 22.50 2.93 -24.32
N GLU A 528 23.36 3.81 -23.81
CA GLU A 528 23.22 4.38 -22.46
C GLU A 528 22.15 5.48 -22.45
N GLN A 529 21.00 5.22 -21.80
CA GLN A 529 20.00 6.27 -21.55
C GLN A 529 20.27 6.88 -20.17
N ILE A 530 20.40 8.20 -20.10
CA ILE A 530 20.68 8.91 -18.84
C ILE A 530 19.46 9.72 -18.41
N ALA A 531 19.15 9.72 -17.11
CA ALA A 531 18.00 10.43 -16.54
C ALA A 531 18.31 11.01 -15.16
N GLU A 532 18.14 12.33 -14.98
CA GLU A 532 18.21 12.96 -13.65
C GLU A 532 16.85 12.95 -12.94
N ARG A 533 16.84 12.63 -11.64
CA ARG A 533 15.63 12.60 -10.82
C ARG A 533 15.88 13.13 -9.42
N THR A 534 14.93 13.89 -8.87
CA THR A 534 14.94 14.27 -7.46
C THR A 534 14.32 13.16 -6.61
N VAL A 535 15.04 12.73 -5.57
CA VAL A 535 14.56 11.71 -4.63
C VAL A 535 13.48 12.31 -3.72
N SER A 536 12.35 11.62 -3.58
CA SER A 536 11.25 12.09 -2.70
C SER A 536 11.69 12.17 -1.23
N SER A 537 10.90 12.86 -0.40
CA SER A 537 11.08 12.90 1.06
C SER A 537 11.09 11.52 1.74
N THR A 538 10.52 10.51 1.08
CA THR A 538 10.51 9.11 1.54
C THR A 538 11.72 8.30 1.05
N GLY A 539 12.64 8.88 0.29
CA GLY A 539 13.87 8.20 -0.16
C GLY A 539 13.71 7.36 -1.44
N GLY A 540 12.68 7.62 -2.26
CA GLY A 540 12.48 6.89 -3.53
C GLY A 540 12.10 7.80 -4.68
N PHE A 541 12.28 7.32 -5.91
CA PHE A 541 11.98 8.03 -7.16
C PHE A 541 11.57 7.05 -8.28
N MET A 542 11.13 7.59 -9.43
CA MET A 542 10.70 6.81 -10.60
C MET A 542 11.58 7.11 -11.81
N VAL A 543 12.02 6.07 -12.51
CA VAL A 543 12.77 6.18 -13.79
C VAL A 543 12.33 5.06 -14.73
N ALA A 544 12.10 5.36 -16.01
CA ALA A 544 11.59 4.38 -17.00
C ALA A 544 10.38 3.55 -16.51
N GLY A 545 9.50 4.13 -15.67
CA GLY A 545 8.35 3.42 -15.09
C GLY A 545 8.69 2.41 -13.97
N GLN A 546 9.94 2.33 -13.54
CA GLN A 546 10.41 1.54 -12.38
C GLN A 546 10.57 2.45 -11.15
N ARG A 547 10.11 1.96 -9.99
CA ARG A 547 10.34 2.64 -8.70
C ARG A 547 11.67 2.17 -8.11
N ILE A 548 12.50 3.12 -7.69
CA ILE A 548 13.79 2.87 -7.05
C ILE A 548 13.78 3.51 -5.66
N GLN A 549 14.30 2.80 -4.66
CA GLN A 549 14.32 3.22 -3.26
C GLN A 549 15.77 3.26 -2.76
N LEU A 550 16.27 4.46 -2.45
CA LEU A 550 17.62 4.72 -1.94
C LEU A 550 17.66 4.91 -0.42
N GLY A 551 16.51 5.15 0.21
CA GLY A 551 16.42 5.43 1.65
C GLY A 551 16.40 6.94 1.96
N ARG A 552 16.03 7.28 3.20
CA ARG A 552 15.78 8.68 3.62
C ARG A 552 17.05 9.54 3.66
N GLY A 553 18.24 8.93 3.74
CA GLY A 553 19.53 9.63 3.71
C GLY A 553 19.76 10.43 2.43
N HIS A 554 19.16 10.01 1.32
CA HIS A 554 19.26 10.70 0.03
C HIS A 554 18.03 11.55 -0.31
N ALA A 555 17.16 11.83 0.67
CA ALA A 555 15.92 12.58 0.44
C ALA A 555 16.19 14.00 -0.09
N ARG A 556 15.39 14.43 -1.07
CA ARG A 556 15.49 15.75 -1.76
C ARG A 556 16.77 15.98 -2.56
N GLN A 557 17.68 15.01 -2.65
CA GLN A 557 18.88 15.10 -3.49
C GLN A 557 18.54 14.76 -4.94
N VAL A 558 19.31 15.31 -5.88
CA VAL A 558 19.23 14.96 -7.31
C VAL A 558 20.19 13.81 -7.57
N VAL A 559 19.71 12.77 -8.25
CA VAL A 559 20.48 11.59 -8.63
C VAL A 559 20.39 11.37 -10.14
N THR A 560 21.47 10.84 -10.72
CA THR A 560 21.58 10.54 -12.14
C THR A 560 21.48 9.04 -12.35
N ALA A 561 20.45 8.59 -13.05
CA ALA A 561 20.24 7.19 -13.38
C ALA A 561 20.77 6.92 -14.79
N HIS A 562 21.75 6.02 -14.90
CA HIS A 562 22.27 5.48 -16.16
C HIS A 562 21.59 4.14 -16.39
N LEU A 563 20.79 4.05 -17.43
CA LEU A 563 20.06 2.85 -17.81
C LEU A 563 20.80 2.16 -18.94
N ASP A 564 21.17 0.90 -18.70
CA ASP A 564 21.55 -0.04 -19.74
C ASP A 564 20.35 -0.98 -20.03
N GLU A 565 20.54 -2.03 -20.84
CA GLU A 565 19.46 -2.97 -21.19
C GLU A 565 18.94 -3.79 -20.00
N THR A 566 19.77 -4.01 -18.98
CA THR A 566 19.54 -4.99 -17.90
C THR A 566 19.66 -4.41 -16.48
N SER A 567 20.17 -3.20 -16.34
CA SER A 567 20.53 -2.55 -15.09
C SER A 567 20.34 -1.03 -15.15
N ILE A 568 20.16 -0.45 -13.98
CA ILE A 568 20.06 0.99 -13.75
C ILE A 568 21.08 1.33 -12.66
N ARG A 569 22.14 2.03 -13.04
CA ARG A 569 23.17 2.53 -12.13
C ARG A 569 22.80 3.93 -11.67
N ILE A 570 22.88 4.21 -10.38
CA ILE A 570 22.39 5.46 -9.79
C ILE A 570 23.54 6.20 -9.14
N PHE A 571 23.78 7.40 -9.62
CA PHE A 571 24.87 8.27 -9.19
C PHE A 571 24.35 9.49 -8.45
N GLN A 572 25.15 10.01 -7.53
CA GLN A 572 25.00 11.34 -6.96
C GLN A 572 26.28 12.11 -7.25
N GLY A 573 26.20 13.07 -8.18
CA GLY A 573 27.41 13.62 -8.80
C GLY A 573 28.16 12.52 -9.57
N THR A 574 29.39 12.22 -9.16
CA THR A 574 30.23 11.16 -9.75
C THR A 574 30.26 9.86 -8.93
N GLU A 575 29.66 9.84 -7.74
CA GLU A 575 29.67 8.69 -6.82
C GLU A 575 28.52 7.73 -7.13
N LEU A 576 28.83 6.44 -7.32
CA LEU A 576 27.83 5.39 -7.53
C LEU A 576 27.19 5.01 -6.18
N ILE A 577 25.90 5.30 -6.02
CA ILE A 577 25.15 4.92 -4.82
C ILE A 577 24.78 3.43 -4.88
N THR A 578 24.18 2.99 -5.98
CA THR A 578 23.71 1.61 -6.13
C THR A 578 23.39 1.26 -7.58
N THR A 579 23.33 -0.05 -7.86
CA THR A 579 22.92 -0.60 -9.15
C THR A 579 21.73 -1.51 -8.93
N VAL A 580 20.65 -1.29 -9.68
CA VAL A 580 19.42 -2.10 -9.59
C VAL A 580 19.12 -2.75 -10.94
N PRO A 581 18.56 -3.98 -10.97
CA PRO A 581 18.18 -4.61 -12.24
C PRO A 581 17.05 -3.83 -12.92
N ARG A 582 17.15 -3.64 -14.24
CA ARG A 582 16.12 -3.01 -15.07
C ARG A 582 15.05 -4.04 -15.40
N VAL A 583 13.84 -3.83 -14.89
CA VAL A 583 12.68 -4.74 -15.13
C VAL A 583 11.68 -4.16 -16.14
N THR A 584 12.04 -3.07 -16.82
CA THR A 584 11.16 -2.40 -17.79
C THR A 584 11.91 -2.07 -19.08
N ARG A 585 11.20 -2.14 -20.22
CA ARG A 585 11.69 -1.69 -21.53
C ARG A 585 11.21 -0.29 -21.91
N LYS A 586 10.59 0.45 -20.98
CA LYS A 586 10.13 1.81 -21.29
C LYS A 586 11.36 2.71 -21.43
N GLU A 587 11.36 3.57 -22.43
CA GLU A 587 12.38 4.59 -22.58
C GLU A 587 12.22 5.68 -21.52
N VAL A 588 13.31 6.41 -21.26
CA VAL A 588 13.26 7.59 -20.42
C VAL A 588 12.47 8.67 -21.16
N VAL A 589 11.22 8.87 -20.76
CA VAL A 589 10.45 10.03 -21.21
C VAL A 589 11.09 11.29 -20.61
N VAL A 590 11.83 12.04 -21.41
CA VAL A 590 12.28 13.39 -21.08
C VAL A 590 11.03 14.27 -21.12
N ARG A 591 10.42 14.52 -19.96
CA ARG A 591 9.47 15.63 -19.86
C ARG A 591 10.31 16.88 -19.69
N SER A 592 10.42 17.66 -20.76
CA SER A 592 10.99 18.99 -20.67
C SER A 592 10.23 19.76 -19.59
N SER A 593 10.98 20.31 -18.64
CA SER A 593 10.50 21.22 -17.62
C SER A 593 10.04 22.51 -18.31
N GLY A 594 8.84 22.49 -18.91
CA GLY A 594 8.30 23.61 -19.68
C GLY A 594 6.80 23.51 -20.03
N GLU A 595 6.22 22.30 -20.05
CA GLU A 595 4.83 22.11 -20.49
C GLU A 595 3.81 21.90 -19.35
N HIS A 596 3.96 22.66 -18.26
CA HIS A 596 2.92 22.74 -17.21
C HIS A 596 2.30 24.12 -17.02
N ASN A 597 2.54 25.07 -17.95
CA ASN A 597 1.99 26.43 -17.81
C ASN A 597 1.30 27.03 -19.06
N ARG A 598 0.81 26.21 -20.00
CA ARG A 598 0.00 26.69 -21.16
C ARG A 598 -1.21 25.81 -21.48
N ARG A 599 -2.05 25.53 -20.48
CA ARG A 599 -3.50 25.26 -20.68
C ARG A 599 -4.32 25.86 -19.54
N LYS A 600 -4.14 27.18 -19.37
CA LYS A 600 -5.10 28.14 -18.84
C LYS A 600 -5.08 29.30 -19.84
N ILE A 601 -6.26 29.77 -20.25
CA ILE A 601 -6.55 30.59 -21.45
C ILE A 601 -6.55 29.64 -22.68
N VAL A 602 -7.68 29.04 -23.08
CA VAL A 602 -8.97 29.57 -23.57
C VAL A 602 -10.12 28.70 -23.10
#